data_AF-A0A523LJF6-F1
#
_entry.id   AF-A0A523LJF6-F1
#
_cell.length_a   1.000
_cell.length_b   1.000
_cell.length_c   1.000
_cell.angle_alpha   90.00
_cell.angle_beta   90.00
_cell.angle_gamma   90.00
#
_symmetry.space_group_name_H-M   'P 1'
#
loop_
_entity.id
_entity.type
_entity.pdbx_description
1 polymer ?
#
loop_
_entity_poly.entity_id
_entity_poly.type
_entity_poly.pdbx_seq_one_letter_code
_entity_poly.pdbx_strand_id
1 'polypeptide(L)'
;MENTGLFRRVAAILYDTLLVAAVLFIFTLPFIAIRGGEPVEPGSFAYQVTMFMATYLFFVGFWVRKGRTLGMQSWGLQLQDANDAMPSLAA
;
A
#
# COMPACT_ATOMS: atom_id res chain seq x y z
N MET A 1 -18.23 0.29 17.81
CA MET A 1 -17.74 -0.20 16.51
C MET A 1 -18.53 -1.44 16.12
N GLU A 2 -19.37 -1.36 15.09
CA GLU A 2 -20.01 -2.58 14.55
C GLU A 2 -18.90 -3.43 13.91
N ASN A 3 -18.73 -4.66 14.37
CA ASN A 3 -17.67 -5.53 13.89
C ASN A 3 -17.84 -5.74 12.39
N THR A 4 -16.98 -5.10 11.59
CA THR A 4 -16.96 -5.32 10.15
C THR A 4 -16.74 -6.81 9.87
N GLY A 5 -17.68 -7.42 9.16
CA GLY A 5 -17.58 -8.84 8.78
C GLY A 5 -16.26 -9.16 8.09
N LEU A 6 -15.69 -10.33 8.44
CA LEU A 6 -14.38 -10.80 7.97
C LEU A 6 -14.26 -10.76 6.45
N PHE A 7 -15.33 -11.08 5.72
CA PHE A 7 -15.35 -11.07 4.26
C PHE A 7 -14.97 -9.70 3.67
N ARG A 8 -15.53 -8.60 4.18
CA ARG A 8 -15.22 -7.25 3.68
C ARG A 8 -13.76 -6.89 3.93
N ARG A 9 -13.19 -7.32 5.06
CA ARG A 9 -11.77 -7.11 5.38
C ARG A 9 -10.87 -7.86 4.41
N VAL A 10 -11.15 -9.15 4.17
CA VAL A 10 -10.38 -9.98 3.22
C VAL A 10 -10.48 -9.39 1.81
N ALA A 11 -11.68 -8.99 1.38
CA ALA A 11 -11.87 -8.44 0.05
C ALA A 11 -11.16 -7.09 -0.14
N ALA A 12 -11.11 -6.23 0.89
CA ALA A 12 -10.31 -5.00 0.87
C ALA A 12 -8.81 -5.29 0.79
N ILE A 13 -8.31 -6.27 1.57
CA ILE A 13 -6.90 -6.69 1.54
C ILE A 13 -6.52 -7.21 0.16
N LEU A 14 -7.35 -8.07 -0.44
CA LEU A 14 -7.12 -8.59 -1.79
C LEU A 14 -7.07 -7.47 -2.82
N TYR A 15 -8.00 -6.50 -2.71
CA TYR A 15 -8.02 -5.34 -3.60
C TYR A 15 -6.74 -4.52 -3.46
N ASP A 16 -6.36 -4.14 -2.24
CA ASP A 16 -5.14 -3.35 -2.02
C ASP A 16 -3.88 -4.11 -2.43
N THR A 17 -3.86 -5.45 -2.31
CA THR A 17 -2.74 -6.27 -2.77
C THR A 17 -2.55 -6.17 -4.28
N LEU A 18 -3.63 -6.19 -5.07
CA LEU A 18 -3.58 -6.00 -6.52
C LEU A 18 -3.08 -4.60 -6.89
N LEU A 19 -3.55 -3.58 -6.16
CA LEU A 19 -3.11 -2.19 -6.38
C LEU A 19 -1.62 -2.01 -6.06
N VAL A 20 -1.17 -2.54 -4.93
CA VAL A 20 0.25 -2.50 -4.54
C VAL A 20 1.10 -3.26 -5.55
N ALA A 21 0.68 -4.44 -6.00
CA ALA A 21 1.39 -5.18 -7.05
C ALA A 21 1.54 -4.36 -8.33
N ALA A 22 0.47 -3.70 -8.79
CA ALA A 22 0.51 -2.81 -9.94
C ALA A 22 1.49 -1.64 -9.75
N VAL A 23 1.46 -1.01 -8.58
CA VAL A 23 2.41 0.06 -8.22
C VAL A 23 3.85 -0.46 -8.23
N LEU A 24 4.14 -1.59 -7.60
CA LEU A 24 5.49 -2.16 -7.56
C LEU A 24 6.01 -2.53 -8.95
N PHE A 25 5.15 -3.03 -9.85
CA PHE A 25 5.53 -3.24 -11.25
C PHE A 25 5.94 -1.94 -11.92
N ILE A 26 5.16 -0.87 -11.77
CA ILE A 26 5.51 0.45 -12.33
C ILE A 26 6.86 0.94 -11.80
N PHE A 27 7.10 0.82 -10.49
CA PHE A 27 8.37 1.21 -9.88
C PHE A 27 9.54 0.31 -10.28
N THR A 28 9.29 -0.91 -10.75
CA THR A 28 10.33 -1.82 -11.25
C THR A 28 10.78 -1.47 -12.67
N LEU A 29 9.90 -0.90 -13.50
CA LEU A 29 10.20 -0.60 -14.91
C LEU A 29 11.47 0.27 -15.11
N PRO A 30 11.70 1.37 -14.37
CA PRO A 30 12.92 2.16 -14.53
C PRO A 30 14.19 1.37 -14.22
N PHE A 31 14.15 0.49 -13.21
CA PHE A 31 15.29 -0.32 -12.82
C PHE A 31 15.68 -1.34 -13.90
N ILE A 32 14.69 -1.92 -14.59
CA ILE A 32 14.92 -2.84 -15.71
C ILE A 32 15.39 -2.05 -16.95
N ALA A 33 14.75 -0.92 -17.25
CA ALA A 33 15.07 -0.10 -18.42
C ALA A 33 16.52 0.42 -18.39
N ILE A 34 16.99 0.89 -17.24
CA ILE A 34 18.39 1.37 -17.07
C ILE A 34 19.40 0.23 -17.26
N ARG A 35 19.02 -1.02 -16.97
CA ARG A 35 19.88 -2.20 -17.15
C ARG A 35 19.75 -2.82 -18.55
N GLY A 36 19.11 -2.14 -19.49
CA GLY A 36 18.94 -2.65 -20.86
C GLY A 36 17.99 -3.84 -20.97
N GLY A 37 17.05 -4.00 -20.02
CA GLY A 37 16.10 -5.11 -20.02
C GLY A 37 16.49 -6.26 -19.08
N GLU A 38 17.68 -6.22 -18.48
CA GLU A 38 18.13 -7.26 -17.57
C GLU A 38 17.39 -7.20 -16.21
N PRO A 39 17.10 -8.35 -15.59
CA PRO A 39 16.49 -8.42 -14.27
C PRO A 39 17.30 -7.69 -13.19
N VAL A 40 16.60 -7.23 -12.16
CA VAL A 40 17.25 -6.63 -10.98
C VAL A 40 17.90 -7.72 -10.13
N GLU A 41 19.20 -7.58 -9.87
CA GLU A 41 19.92 -8.50 -8.99
C GLU A 41 19.30 -8.58 -7.59
N PRO A 42 19.13 -9.80 -7.03
CA PRO A 42 18.77 -9.97 -5.63
C PRO A 42 19.80 -9.28 -4.73
N GLY A 43 19.33 -8.46 -3.78
CA GLY A 43 20.20 -7.73 -2.86
C GLY A 43 20.52 -6.29 -3.26
N SER A 44 19.98 -5.79 -4.38
CA SER A 44 20.08 -4.36 -4.72
C SER A 44 19.39 -3.50 -3.66
N PHE A 45 20.18 -2.83 -2.83
CA PHE A 45 19.68 -1.97 -1.74
C PHE A 45 18.75 -0.87 -2.25
N ALA A 46 19.13 -0.20 -3.34
CA ALA A 46 18.31 0.84 -3.96
C ALA A 46 16.92 0.32 -4.40
N TYR A 47 16.88 -0.86 -5.03
CA TYR A 47 15.63 -1.48 -5.44
C TYR A 47 14.76 -1.86 -4.24
N GLN A 48 15.34 -2.47 -3.22
CA GLN A 48 14.63 -2.84 -1.99
C GLN A 48 14.05 -1.63 -1.27
N VAL A 49 14.83 -0.56 -1.13
CA VAL A 49 14.37 0.71 -0.55
C VAL A 49 13.25 1.32 -1.37
N THR A 50 13.34 1.31 -2.71
CA THR A 50 12.26 1.82 -3.56
C THR A 50 10.98 1.00 -3.42
N MET A 51 11.06 -0.34 -3.41
CA MET A 51 9.89 -1.20 -3.21
C MET A 51 9.25 -0.95 -1.84
N PHE A 52 10.06 -0.90 -0.78
CA PHE A 52 9.61 -0.59 0.56
C PHE A 52 8.92 0.78 0.63
N MET A 53 9.57 1.82 0.10
CA MET A 53 9.02 3.17 0.10
C MET A 53 7.74 3.27 -0.73
N ALA A 54 7.65 2.59 -1.87
CA ALA A 54 6.43 2.56 -2.68
C ALA A 54 5.25 1.95 -1.90
N THR A 55 5.46 0.81 -1.24
CA THR A 55 4.44 0.19 -0.39
C THR A 55 4.10 1.05 0.83
N TYR A 56 5.10 1.60 1.51
CA TYR A 56 4.91 2.48 2.66
C TYR A 56 4.09 3.72 2.30
N LEU A 57 4.48 4.43 1.23
CA LEU A 57 3.79 5.63 0.77
C LEU A 57 2.37 5.35 0.29
N PHE A 58 2.13 4.18 -0.33
CA PHE A 58 0.78 3.74 -0.65
C PHE A 58 -0.06 3.67 0.63
N PHE A 59 0.30 2.84 1.60
CA PHE A 59 -0.53 2.66 2.79
C PHE A 59 -0.58 3.90 3.68
N VAL A 60 0.56 4.40 4.14
CA VAL A 60 0.64 5.53 5.08
C VAL A 60 0.12 6.82 4.45
N GLY A 61 0.41 7.05 3.16
CA GLY A 61 -0.12 8.22 2.46
C GLY A 61 -1.65 8.22 2.38
N PHE A 62 -2.27 7.09 2.06
CA PHE A 62 -3.74 6.97 2.04
C PHE A 62 -4.36 7.04 3.44
N TRP A 63 -3.72 6.43 4.45
CA TRP A 63 -4.21 6.45 5.83
C TRP A 63 -4.14 7.84 6.45
N VAL A 64 -3.04 8.56 6.31
CA VAL A 64 -2.88 9.91 6.89
C VAL A 64 -3.78 10.92 6.18
N ARG A 65 -3.99 10.77 4.86
CA ARG A 65 -4.75 11.76 4.09
C ARG A 65 -6.27 11.57 4.18
N LYS A 66 -6.75 10.33 4.30
CA LYS A 66 -8.19 10.01 4.23
C LYS A 66 -8.67 8.95 5.24
N GLY A 67 -7.77 8.38 6.04
CA GLY A 67 -8.09 7.29 6.97
C GLY A 67 -8.50 5.98 6.29
N ARG A 68 -8.27 5.83 4.97
CA ARG A 68 -8.67 4.63 4.21
C ARG A 68 -7.89 4.51 2.90
N THR A 69 -7.55 3.29 2.53
CA THR A 69 -7.04 2.94 1.20
C THR A 69 -8.18 2.87 0.19
N LEU A 70 -7.84 2.74 -1.10
CA LEU A 70 -8.82 2.53 -2.16
C LEU A 70 -9.59 1.21 -1.95
N GLY A 71 -8.92 0.11 -1.60
CA GLY A 71 -9.58 -1.15 -1.27
C GLY A 71 -10.54 -1.00 -0.10
N MET A 72 -10.11 -0.34 0.99
CA MET A 72 -11.00 -0.01 2.10
C MET A 72 -12.21 0.82 1.66
N GLN A 73 -12.00 1.84 0.81
CA GLN A 73 -13.06 2.69 0.30
C GLN A 73 -14.11 1.90 -0.51
N SER A 74 -13.69 0.97 -1.38
CA SER A 74 -14.60 0.15 -2.17
C SER A 74 -15.48 -0.78 -1.33
N TRP A 75 -15.02 -1.16 -0.13
CA TRP A 75 -15.74 -2.05 0.80
C TRP A 75 -16.36 -1.33 2.01
N GLY A 76 -16.39 0.01 1.99
CA GLY A 76 -16.99 0.82 3.06
C GLY A 76 -16.23 0.75 4.39
N LEU A 77 -14.93 0.48 4.36
CA LEU A 77 -14.06 0.39 5.52
C LEU A 77 -13.35 1.73 5.78
N GLN A 78 -13.09 2.00 7.05
CA GLN A 78 -12.29 3.14 7.48
C GLN A 78 -11.44 2.74 8.68
N LEU A 79 -10.17 3.16 8.65
CA LEU A 79 -9.25 3.06 9.77
C LEU A 79 -9.48 4.24 10.72
N GLN A 80 -9.54 3.95 12.01
CA GLN A 80 -9.65 4.93 13.09
C GLN A 80 -8.60 4.59 14.15
N ASP A 81 -8.09 5.59 14.86
CA ASP A 81 -7.20 5.39 16.00
C ASP A 81 -7.98 4.93 17.25
N ALA A 82 -7.29 4.81 18.39
CA ALA A 82 -7.91 4.40 19.66
C ALA A 82 -8.91 5.43 20.23
N ASN A 83 -8.90 6.66 19.73
CA ASN A 83 -9.76 7.76 20.11
C ASN A 83 -10.84 8.05 19.05
N ASP A 84 -11.09 7.12 18.12
CA ASP A 84 -12.00 7.26 16.98
C ASP A 84 -11.65 8.43 16.02
N ALA A 85 -10.41 8.92 16.06
CA ALA A 85 -9.91 9.96 15.18
C ALA A 85 -9.25 9.38 13.91
N MET A 86 -8.97 10.25 12.94
CA MET A 86 -8.23 9.85 11.74
C MET A 86 -6.76 9.53 12.10
N PRO A 87 -6.17 8.47 11.51
CA PRO A 87 -4.77 8.16 11.70
C PRO A 87 -3.89 9.37 11.36
N SER A 88 -3.05 9.77 12.31
CA SER A 88 -2.13 10.89 12.19
C SER A 88 -0.69 10.37 12.29
N LEU A 89 0.26 11.10 11.70
CA LEU A 89 1.69 10.76 11.84
C LEU A 89 2.22 11.03 13.25
N ALA A 90 1.57 11.92 14.00
CA ALA A 90 1.80 12.12 15.42
C ALA A 90 0.88 11.14 16.17
N ALA A 91 1.49 10.11 16.77
CA ALA A 91 0.82 9.22 17.70
C ALA A 91 0.57 9.92 19.04
#